data_AF-A0A345T277-F1
#
_entry.id   AF-A0A345T277-F1
#
_cell.length_a   1.000
_cell.length_b   1.000
_cell.length_c   1.000
_cell.angle_alpha   90.00
_cell.angle_beta   90.00
_cell.angle_gamma   90.00
#
_symmetry.space_group_name_H-M   'P 1'
#
loop_
_entity.id
_entity.type
_entity.pdbx_description
1 polymer ?
#
loop_
_entity_poly.entity_id
_entity_poly.type
_entity_poly.pdbx_seq_one_letter_code
_entity_poly.pdbx_strand_id
1 'polypeptide(L)' 'MADTTRPEGQGSSGAPLVPDFDRLTLPELRNRIRSLTQEQLRRLLAQETAHGNRPEVVELIRARIDQLAAEAPHQGG' A
#
# COMPACT_ATOMS: atom_id res chain seq x y z
N MET A 1 -14.48 -20.42 12.46
CA MET A 1 -13.46 -19.99 11.48
C MET A 1 -14.08 -18.93 10.60
N ALA A 2 -14.10 -17.68 11.05
CA ALA A 2 -14.48 -16.48 10.29
C ALA A 2 -14.22 -15.26 11.18
N ASP A 3 -13.07 -14.63 11.04
CA ASP A 3 -12.85 -13.26 11.47
C ASP A 3 -12.14 -12.56 10.30
N THR A 4 -12.93 -12.07 9.34
CA THR A 4 -12.43 -11.32 8.18
C THR A 4 -13.21 -10.01 8.02
N THR A 5 -13.49 -9.33 9.13
CA THR A 5 -13.99 -7.95 9.06
C THR A 5 -13.64 -7.25 10.36
N ARG A 6 -12.45 -6.66 10.43
CA ARG A 6 -12.27 -5.44 11.22
C ARG A 6 -11.78 -4.29 10.32
N PRO A 7 -12.69 -3.45 9.82
CA PRO A 7 -12.35 -2.21 9.14
C PRO A 7 -12.06 -1.16 10.21
N GLU A 8 -10.83 -1.13 10.75
CA GLU A 8 -10.39 0.04 11.51
C GLU A 8 -9.85 1.08 10.54
N GLY A 9 -10.73 2.01 10.16
CA GLY A 9 -10.31 3.29 9.63
C GLY A 9 -9.41 3.99 10.64
N GLN A 10 -8.10 3.98 10.41
CA GLN A 10 -7.17 4.94 11.00
C GLN A 10 -6.68 5.86 9.89
N GLY A 11 -7.64 6.62 9.35
CA GLY A 11 -7.36 7.93 8.79
C GLY A 11 -7.58 8.96 9.89
N SER A 12 -6.51 9.54 10.40
CA SER A 12 -6.48 10.93 10.90
C SER A 12 -5.02 11.32 11.12
N SER A 13 -4.52 12.14 10.19
CA SER A 13 -3.39 13.08 10.32
C SER A 13 -2.12 12.60 11.04
N GLY A 14 -1.18 12.02 10.29
CA GLY A 14 0.26 12.23 10.58
C GLY A 14 1.10 11.01 10.95
N ALA A 15 0.53 9.81 11.13
CA ALA A 15 1.31 8.61 11.39
C ALA A 15 1.64 7.84 10.09
N PRO A 16 2.90 7.41 9.87
CA PRO A 16 3.25 6.64 8.68
C PRO A 16 2.47 5.31 8.68
N LEU A 17 1.75 5.04 7.58
CA LEU A 17 1.01 3.78 7.37
C LEU A 17 1.93 2.56 7.52
N VAL A 18 3.21 2.75 7.20
CA VAL A 18 4.27 1.76 7.37
C VAL A 18 5.41 2.41 8.15
N PRO A 19 5.68 1.98 9.40
CA PRO A 19 6.84 2.46 10.15
C PRO A 19 8.14 2.09 9.42
N ASP A 20 9.12 2.98 9.49
CA ASP A 20 10.47 2.82 8.92
C ASP A 20 10.51 2.60 7.39
N PHE A 21 9.50 3.05 6.65
CA PHE A 21 9.38 2.80 5.21
C PHE A 21 10.61 3.23 4.39
N ASP A 22 11.23 4.36 4.73
CA ASP A 22 12.47 4.84 4.09
C ASP A 22 13.68 3.91 4.31
N ARG A 23 13.65 3.12 5.39
CA ARG A 23 14.73 2.19 5.77
C ARG A 23 14.51 0.79 5.20
N LEU A 24 13.32 0.51 4.67
CA LEU A 24 13.00 -0.79 4.09
C LEU A 24 13.70 -0.94 2.73
N THR A 25 14.13 -2.16 2.44
CA THR A 25 14.70 -2.51 1.13
C THR A 25 13.59 -2.80 0.11
N LEU A 26 13.88 -2.70 -1.18
CA LEU A 26 12.93 -3.06 -2.26
C LEU A 26 12.18 -4.40 -2.06
N PRO A 27 12.83 -5.52 -1.68
CA PRO A 27 12.12 -6.77 -1.43
C PRO A 27 11.20 -6.72 -0.20
N GLU A 28 11.58 -6.02 0.86
CA GLU A 28 10.75 -5.83 2.06
C GLU A 28 9.49 -5.00 1.74
N LEU A 29 9.67 -3.90 1.01
CA LEU A 29 8.55 -3.10 0.51
C LEU A 29 7.58 -3.96 -0.31
N ARG A 30 8.11 -4.74 -1.27
CA ARG A 30 7.29 -5.58 -2.14
C ARG A 30 6.43 -6.56 -1.35
N ASN A 31 6.97 -7.18 -0.30
CA ASN A 31 6.19 -8.05 0.57
C ASN A 31 5.09 -7.29 1.33
N ARG A 32 5.40 -6.11 1.88
CA ARG A 32 4.44 -5.27 2.60
C ARG A 32 3.28 -4.80 1.73
N ILE A 33 3.56 -4.27 0.54
CA ILE A 33 2.52 -3.69 -0.34
C ILE A 33 1.54 -4.72 -0.90
N ARG A 34 1.91 -6.02 -0.93
CA ARG A 34 1.02 -7.07 -1.43
C ARG A 34 -0.20 -7.28 -0.54
N SER A 35 -0.03 -7.09 0.77
CA SER A 35 -1.11 -7.20 1.77
C SER A 35 -1.91 -5.91 1.96
N LEU A 36 -1.52 -4.81 1.29
CA LEU A 36 -2.21 -3.53 1.37
C LEU A 36 -3.34 -3.43 0.35
N THR A 37 -4.39 -2.68 0.70
CA THR A 37 -5.50 -2.36 -0.20
C THR A 37 -5.15 -1.19 -1.11
N GLN A 38 -5.93 -1.00 -2.17
CA GLN A 38 -5.74 0.08 -3.15
C GLN A 38 -5.70 1.47 -2.48
N GLU A 39 -6.58 1.74 -1.52
CA GLU A 39 -6.59 3.00 -0.78
C GLU A 39 -5.33 3.21 0.07
N GLN A 40 -4.85 2.15 0.74
CA GLN A 40 -3.64 2.20 1.55
C GLN A 40 -2.41 2.48 0.66
N LEU A 41 -2.34 1.86 -0.51
CA LEU A 41 -1.27 2.10 -1.48
C LEU A 41 -1.28 3.52 -2.04
N ARG A 42 -2.46 4.10 -2.31
CA ARG A 42 -2.55 5.50 -2.76
C ARG A 42 -2.04 6.47 -1.70
N ARG A 43 -2.31 6.23 -0.42
CA ARG A 43 -1.74 7.03 0.68
C ARG A 43 -0.23 6.85 0.79
N LEU A 44 0.25 5.62 0.65
CA LEU A 44 1.68 5.31 0.66
C LEU A 44 2.43 6.00 -0.49
N LEU A 45 1.83 6.02 -1.68
CA LEU A 45 2.36 6.72 -2.84
C LEU A 45 2.52 8.22 -2.56
N ALA A 46 1.50 8.86 -1.97
CA ALA A 46 1.57 10.28 -1.64
C ALA A 46 2.68 10.58 -0.62
N GLN A 47 2.84 9.73 0.39
CA GLN A 47 3.92 9.84 1.37
C GLN A 47 5.30 9.67 0.70
N GLU A 48 5.46 8.67 -0.16
CA GLU A 48 6.73 8.41 -0.84
C GLU A 48 7.14 9.55 -1.77
N THR A 49 6.17 10.08 -2.51
CA THR A 49 6.41 11.22 -3.40
C THR A 49 6.74 12.49 -2.61
N ALA A 50 6.29 12.59 -1.35
CA ALA A 50 6.57 13.74 -0.48
C ALA A 50 7.88 13.63 0.32
N HIS A 51 8.33 12.42 0.69
CA HIS A 51 9.44 12.21 1.62
C HIS A 51 10.65 11.47 1.03
N GLY A 52 10.43 10.36 0.33
CA GLY A 52 11.51 9.47 -0.12
C GLY A 52 12.00 9.73 -1.55
N ASN A 53 11.10 10.19 -2.42
CA ASN A 53 11.33 10.48 -3.84
C ASN A 53 12.13 9.38 -4.57
N ARG A 54 11.93 8.11 -4.21
CA ARG A 54 12.57 6.96 -4.85
C ARG A 54 11.72 6.49 -6.03
N PRO A 55 12.16 6.70 -7.28
CA PRO A 55 11.35 6.37 -8.46
C PRO A 55 11.02 4.87 -8.54
N GLU A 56 11.96 3.99 -8.17
CA GLU A 56 11.73 2.54 -8.17
C GLU A 56 10.61 2.12 -7.21
N VAL A 57 10.49 2.78 -6.05
CA VAL A 57 9.46 2.49 -5.06
C VAL A 57 8.10 2.99 -5.52
N VAL A 58 8.06 4.22 -6.05
CA VAL A 58 6.87 4.85 -6.61
C VAL A 58 6.28 3.99 -7.73
N GLU A 59 7.11 3.50 -8.64
CA GLU A 59 6.74 2.57 -9.72
C GLU A 59 6.14 1.27 -9.16
N LEU A 60 6.76 0.70 -8.13
CA LEU A 60 6.32 -0.56 -7.49
C LEU A 60 4.93 -0.41 -6.85
N ILE A 61 4.70 0.71 -6.15
CA ILE A 61 3.41 1.01 -5.53
C ILE A 61 2.34 1.24 -6.61
N ARG A 62 2.66 2.01 -7.66
CA ARG A 62 1.76 2.26 -8.79
C ARG A 62 1.37 0.97 -9.50
N ALA A 63 2.33 0.11 -9.80
CA ALA A 63 2.09 -1.19 -10.41
C ALA A 63 1.13 -2.03 -9.55
N ARG A 64 1.30 -2.05 -8.23
CA ARG A 64 0.38 -2.79 -7.36
C ARG A 64 -1.03 -2.21 -7.32
N ILE A 65 -1.18 -0.88 -7.37
CA ILE A 65 -2.49 -0.21 -7.46
C ILE A 65 -3.20 -0.59 -8.76
N ASP A 66 -2.47 -0.61 -9.88
CA ASP A 66 -2.99 -0.98 -11.18
C ASP A 66 -3.43 -2.46 -11.21
N GLN A 67 -2.59 -3.35 -10.69
CA GLN A 67 -2.93 -4.76 -10.52
C GLN A 67 -4.21 -4.92 -9.69
N LEU A 68 -4.33 -4.28 -8.53
CA LEU A 68 -5.55 -4.37 -7.73
C LEU A 68 -6.79 -3.80 -8.44
N ALA A 69 -6.63 -2.75 -9.26
CA ALA A 69 -7.71 -2.21 -10.07
C ALA A 69 -8.13 -3.19 -11.18
N ALA A 70 -7.17 -3.92 -11.75
CA ALA A 70 -7.39 -4.95 -12.76
C ALA A 70 -7.90 -6.28 -12.19
N GLU A 71 -7.60 -6.58 -10.92
CA GLU A 71 -8.06 -7.76 -10.16
C GLU A 71 -9.48 -7.55 -9.55
N ALA A 72 -9.89 -6.30 -9.33
CA ALA A 72 -11.22 -5.93 -8.84
C ALA A 72 -12.44 -6.41 -9.68
N PRO A 73 -12.36 -6.86 -10.96
CA PRO A 73 -13.51 -7.43 -11.66
C PRO A 73 -13.92 -8.85 -11.21
N HIS A 74 -13.32 -9.46 -10.17
CA HIS A 74 -13.56 -10.88 -9.84
C HIS A 74 -13.58 -11.22 -8.34
N GLN A 75 -13.88 -10.25 -7.47
CA GLN A 75 -14.32 -10.53 -6.09
C GLN A 75 -15.81 -10.96 -6.12
N GLY A 76 -16.10 -12.07 -6.80
CA GLY A 76 -17.45 -12.58 -7.02
C GLY A 76 -17.42 -13.87 -7.82
N GLY A 77 -17.12 -14.98 -7.14
CA GLY A 77 -17.22 -16.35 -7.64
C GLY A 77 -17.47 -17.28 -6.47
#